data_AF-A0A8H7KMB4-F1
#
_entry.id   AF-A0A8H7KMB4-F1
#
_cell.length_a   1.000
_cell.length_b   1.000
_cell.length_c   1.000
_cell.angle_alpha   90.00
_cell.angle_beta   90.00
_cell.angle_gamma   90.00
#
_symmetry.space_group_name_H-M   'P 1'
#
loop_
_entity.id
_entity.type
_entity.pdbx_description
1 polymer ?
#
loop_
_entity_poly.entity_id
_entity_poly.type
_entity_poly.pdbx_seq_one_letter_code
_entity_poly.pdbx_strand_id
1 'polypeptide(L)'
;MALPGRSRVSRLCTCASFKTGMIKLMKESMPNSNAVGDKNLKSVKLDVTHHKSIVAAKEFLEKEVGHIDVLVNNAGTGVLNKPQNATNVDVEVVREACDVNLFGLIQTCTTLLPLLLASSSPPHILNISTDMASNTFMARPENRMDVVAYNTSKAAANSYTIALAAELKGKALVNALTPGFTTTKLNNHHPGGKTPEEAAELLAKWALQEEKTGLFIGPDGNEFPW
;
A
#
# COMPACT_ATOMS: atom_id res chain seq x y z
N MET A 1 -32.38 -14.79 -16.71
CA MET A 1 -31.49 -13.81 -17.37
C MET A 1 -30.47 -13.38 -16.33
N ALA A 2 -29.33 -14.07 -16.24
CA ALA A 2 -28.31 -13.84 -15.22
C ALA A 2 -27.26 -12.86 -15.75
N LEU A 3 -26.90 -11.86 -14.95
CA LEU A 3 -25.87 -10.86 -15.29
C LEU A 3 -24.47 -11.52 -15.26
N PRO A 4 -23.63 -11.31 -16.29
CA PRO A 4 -22.27 -11.85 -16.32
C PRO A 4 -21.31 -10.93 -15.55
N GLY A 5 -21.09 -11.21 -14.26
CA GLY A 5 -20.05 -10.55 -13.46
C GLY A 5 -18.78 -11.40 -13.42
N ARG A 6 -17.80 -11.14 -14.30
CA ARG A 6 -16.46 -11.74 -14.24
C ARG A 6 -15.67 -11.11 -13.09
N SER A 7 -15.20 -11.91 -12.14
CA SER A 7 -14.16 -11.51 -11.19
C SER A 7 -12.83 -11.36 -11.94
N ARG A 8 -12.39 -10.11 -12.23
CA ARG A 8 -11.22 -9.83 -13.09
C ARG A 8 -9.88 -9.75 -12.37
N VAL A 9 -9.83 -9.74 -11.04
CA VAL A 9 -8.54 -9.77 -10.33
C VAL A 9 -8.04 -11.20 -10.31
N SER A 10 -7.10 -11.49 -11.21
CA SER A 10 -6.49 -12.81 -11.29
C SER A 10 -5.20 -12.90 -10.49
N ARG A 11 -4.52 -11.78 -10.21
CA ARG A 11 -3.15 -11.69 -9.63
C ARG A 11 -2.97 -10.50 -8.69
N LEU A 12 -3.08 -10.75 -7.38
CA LEU A 12 -2.72 -9.78 -6.33
C LEU A 12 -1.22 -9.85 -6.01
N CYS A 13 -0.56 -8.72 -5.78
CA CYS A 13 0.81 -8.61 -5.29
C CYS A 13 0.80 -7.68 -4.08
N THR A 14 1.06 -8.18 -2.87
CA THR A 14 1.17 -7.35 -1.67
C THR A 14 2.61 -7.34 -1.17
N CYS A 15 3.15 -6.21 -0.72
CA CYS A 15 4.43 -6.18 -0.03
C CYS A 15 4.21 -6.13 1.49
N ALA A 16 4.32 -7.27 2.19
CA ALA A 16 4.28 -7.30 3.67
C ALA A 16 5.61 -6.77 4.31
N SER A 17 5.61 -6.37 5.58
CA SER A 17 6.57 -5.40 6.15
C SER A 17 7.98 -5.91 6.58
N PHE A 18 8.87 -4.93 6.82
CA PHE A 18 10.25 -4.87 7.36
C PHE A 18 11.38 -5.45 6.52
N LYS A 19 11.99 -4.60 5.66
CA LYS A 19 13.19 -4.86 4.82
C LYS A 19 13.11 -6.08 3.88
N THR A 20 12.10 -6.92 3.97
CA THR A 20 11.89 -8.07 3.10
C THR A 20 10.40 -8.32 3.00
N GLY A 21 9.78 -7.72 1.99
CA GLY A 21 8.47 -8.09 1.50
C GLY A 21 8.43 -9.53 1.06
N MET A 22 7.31 -10.18 1.38
CA MET A 22 6.76 -11.29 0.61
C MET A 22 5.78 -10.71 -0.38
N ILE A 23 6.02 -10.82 -1.68
CA ILE A 23 4.96 -10.66 -2.68
C ILE A 23 4.01 -11.85 -2.54
N LYS A 24 2.79 -11.63 -2.05
CA LYS A 24 1.73 -12.65 -1.97
C LYS A 24 0.98 -12.70 -3.31
N LEU A 25 1.45 -13.53 -4.26
CA LEU A 25 0.71 -13.79 -5.51
C LEU A 25 -0.58 -14.54 -5.16
N MET A 26 -1.75 -14.08 -5.61
CA MET A 26 -2.99 -14.86 -5.61
C MET A 26 -3.39 -15.13 -7.05
N LYS A 27 -3.35 -16.38 -7.52
CA LYS A 27 -3.98 -16.79 -8.78
C LYS A 27 -5.47 -17.13 -8.53
N GLU A 28 -6.36 -16.42 -9.21
CA GLU A 28 -7.81 -16.61 -9.32
C GLU A 28 -8.70 -16.21 -8.12
N SER A 29 -9.95 -15.92 -8.49
CA SER A 29 -11.02 -15.13 -7.87
C SER A 29 -11.18 -15.16 -6.34
N MET A 30 -11.55 -13.99 -5.77
CA MET A 30 -12.13 -13.90 -4.42
C MET A 30 -13.66 -13.95 -4.46
N PRO A 31 -14.28 -15.13 -4.24
CA PRO A 31 -15.60 -15.22 -3.66
C PRO A 31 -15.46 -15.88 -2.27
N ASN A 32 -15.62 -15.09 -1.21
CA ASN A 32 -15.58 -15.49 0.20
C ASN A 32 -14.21 -15.84 0.81
N SER A 33 -13.92 -15.17 1.92
CA SER A 33 -12.65 -15.00 2.63
C SER A 33 -12.09 -16.22 3.38
N ASN A 34 -12.44 -17.47 3.03
CA ASN A 34 -12.07 -18.62 3.86
C ASN A 34 -11.27 -19.76 3.19
N ALA A 35 -10.74 -19.60 1.98
CA ALA A 35 -9.72 -20.53 1.46
C ALA A 35 -9.08 -20.04 0.15
N VAL A 36 -8.05 -19.19 0.21
CA VAL A 36 -7.04 -19.22 -0.85
C VAL A 36 -6.10 -20.37 -0.49
N GLY A 37 -6.27 -21.53 -1.13
CA GLY A 37 -5.38 -22.67 -0.88
C GLY A 37 -3.92 -22.30 -1.17
N ASP A 38 -2.99 -22.78 -0.34
CA ASP A 38 -1.54 -22.48 -0.38
C ASP A 38 -0.89 -22.63 -1.77
N LYS A 39 -1.48 -23.41 -2.68
CA LYS A 39 -0.93 -23.68 -4.02
C LYS A 39 -0.91 -22.46 -4.94
N ASN A 40 -1.84 -21.52 -4.75
CA ASN A 40 -1.88 -20.28 -5.53
C ASN A 40 -1.04 -19.17 -4.89
N LEU A 41 -0.36 -19.49 -3.78
CA LEU A 41 0.47 -18.58 -3.03
C LEU A 41 1.94 -18.74 -3.37
N LYS A 42 2.56 -17.65 -3.82
CA LYS A 42 4.01 -17.57 -3.92
C LYS A 42 4.50 -16.46 -3.02
N SER A 43 5.74 -16.62 -2.56
CA SER A 43 6.45 -15.63 -1.75
C SER A 43 7.69 -15.21 -2.52
N VAL A 44 7.85 -13.90 -2.73
CA VAL A 44 9.04 -13.34 -3.38
C VAL A 44 9.71 -12.40 -2.41
N LYS A 45 11.01 -12.58 -2.19
CA LYS A 45 11.82 -11.70 -1.34
C LYS A 45 11.93 -10.32 -1.99
N LEU A 46 11.58 -9.27 -1.25
CA LEU A 46 11.59 -7.90 -1.75
C LEU A 46 12.04 -6.90 -0.67
N ASP A 47 13.29 -6.46 -0.68
CA ASP A 47 13.68 -5.30 0.11
C ASP A 47 13.40 -4.01 -0.66
N VAL A 48 12.37 -3.27 -0.22
CA VAL A 48 12.00 -2.00 -0.86
C VAL A 48 13.06 -0.91 -0.69
N THR A 49 14.02 -1.06 0.21
CA THR A 49 15.14 -0.10 0.37
C THR A 49 16.35 -0.44 -0.50
N HIS A 50 16.35 -1.61 -1.17
CA HIS A 50 17.43 -2.04 -2.04
C HIS A 50 16.95 -2.26 -3.46
N HIS A 51 17.29 -1.35 -4.37
CA HIS A 51 16.85 -1.41 -5.77
C HIS A 51 17.13 -2.75 -6.46
N LYS A 52 18.30 -3.36 -6.21
CA LYS A 52 18.65 -4.71 -6.74
C LYS A 52 17.66 -5.79 -6.30
N SER A 53 17.12 -5.70 -5.08
CA SER A 53 16.11 -6.65 -4.61
C SER A 53 14.79 -6.49 -5.38
N ILE A 54 14.43 -5.27 -5.76
CA ILE A 54 13.20 -5.00 -6.53
C ILE A 54 13.36 -5.47 -7.97
N VAL A 55 14.51 -5.24 -8.59
CA VAL A 55 14.81 -5.75 -9.93
C VAL A 55 14.74 -7.28 -9.96
N ALA A 56 15.36 -7.96 -8.99
CA ALA A 56 15.26 -9.42 -8.88
C ALA A 56 13.81 -9.90 -8.69
N ALA A 57 13.00 -9.18 -7.91
CA ALA A 57 11.57 -9.48 -7.75
C ALA A 57 10.80 -9.27 -9.06
N LYS A 58 11.07 -8.20 -9.80
CA LYS A 58 10.48 -7.93 -11.13
C LYS A 58 10.78 -9.08 -12.09
N GLU A 59 12.04 -9.48 -12.22
CA GLU A 59 12.47 -10.56 -13.12
C GLU A 59 11.77 -11.88 -12.78
N PHE A 60 11.67 -12.20 -11.50
CA PHE A 60 10.93 -13.37 -11.03
C PHE A 60 9.44 -13.28 -11.42
N LEU A 61 8.77 -12.15 -11.13
CA LEU A 61 7.37 -11.96 -11.46
C LEU A 61 7.10 -11.99 -12.96
N GLU A 62 7.98 -11.40 -13.75
CA GLU A 62 7.90 -11.40 -15.22
C GLU A 62 7.90 -12.83 -15.77
N LYS A 63 8.79 -13.69 -15.26
CA LYS A 63 8.85 -15.11 -15.65
C LYS A 63 7.63 -15.91 -15.17
N GLU A 64 7.18 -15.68 -13.95
CA GLU A 64 6.15 -16.52 -13.31
C GLU A 64 4.72 -16.14 -13.68
N VAL A 65 4.48 -14.84 -13.88
CA VAL A 65 3.15 -14.29 -14.11
C VAL A 65 3.06 -13.34 -15.31
N GLY A 66 4.16 -12.70 -15.73
CA GLY A 66 4.19 -11.83 -16.91
C GLY A 66 3.49 -10.47 -16.75
N HIS A 67 2.48 -10.35 -15.89
CA HIS A 67 1.83 -9.09 -15.52
C HIS A 67 1.30 -9.11 -14.09
N ILE A 68 0.95 -7.92 -13.58
CA ILE A 68 0.36 -7.69 -12.26
C ILE A 68 -0.98 -6.97 -12.44
N ASP A 69 -2.07 -7.54 -11.91
CA ASP A 69 -3.39 -6.88 -11.93
C ASP A 69 -3.54 -5.89 -10.77
N VAL A 70 -3.00 -6.23 -9.59
CA VAL A 70 -3.08 -5.40 -8.40
C VAL A 70 -1.73 -5.38 -7.67
N LEU A 71 -1.19 -4.19 -7.43
CA LEU A 71 -0.03 -3.94 -6.57
C LEU A 71 -0.50 -3.23 -5.29
N VAL A 72 -0.21 -3.83 -4.12
CA VAL A 72 -0.43 -3.24 -2.81
C VAL A 72 0.91 -2.92 -2.16
N ASN A 73 1.26 -1.63 -2.16
CA ASN A 73 2.44 -1.12 -1.50
C ASN A 73 2.16 -0.93 0.00
N ASN A 74 2.36 -2.00 0.77
CA ASN A 74 2.11 -2.04 2.21
C ASN A 74 3.38 -1.93 3.08
N ALA A 75 4.58 -2.05 2.50
CA ALA A 75 5.81 -1.84 3.25
C ALA A 75 5.83 -0.45 3.89
N GLY A 76 6.12 -0.40 5.18
CA GLY A 76 6.21 0.84 5.93
C GLY A 76 6.86 0.65 7.29
N THR A 77 7.50 1.72 7.78
CA THR A 77 8.16 1.77 9.08
C THR A 77 7.87 3.09 9.77
N GLY A 78 7.95 3.09 11.10
CA GLY A 78 7.79 4.27 11.94
C GLY A 78 8.13 3.97 13.38
N VAL A 79 8.63 4.98 14.10
CA VAL A 79 8.90 4.89 15.54
C VAL A 79 7.70 5.46 16.30
N LEU A 80 6.68 4.63 16.53
CA LEU A 80 5.39 5.09 17.08
C LEU A 80 5.25 4.93 18.59
N ASN A 81 6.27 4.40 19.27
CA ASN A 81 6.25 4.07 20.69
C ASN A 81 6.85 5.17 21.59
N LYS A 82 7.32 6.28 21.01
CA LYS A 82 7.80 7.45 21.75
C LYS A 82 7.46 8.74 20.99
N PRO A 83 7.18 9.84 21.69
CA PRO A 83 6.98 11.14 21.05
C PRO A 83 8.22 11.57 20.25
N GLN A 84 7.96 12.11 19.07
CA GLN A 84 8.89 12.73 18.14
C GLN A 84 8.37 14.13 17.83
N ASN A 85 8.71 15.10 18.67
CA ASN A 85 8.26 16.47 18.49
C ASN A 85 8.96 17.13 17.30
N ALA A 86 8.26 17.98 16.57
CA ALA A 86 8.83 18.70 15.44
C ALA A 86 10.03 19.60 15.82
N THR A 87 10.10 20.04 17.08
CA THR A 87 11.16 20.92 17.58
C THR A 87 12.49 20.21 17.86
N ASN A 88 12.49 18.87 17.98
CA ASN A 88 13.68 18.12 18.39
C ASN A 88 13.75 16.69 17.83
N VAL A 89 13.01 16.40 16.77
CA VAL A 89 13.06 15.11 16.10
C VAL A 89 14.48 14.83 15.58
N ASP A 90 14.94 13.60 15.77
CA ASP A 90 16.18 13.13 15.14
C ASP A 90 15.96 12.98 13.64
N VAL A 91 16.71 13.75 12.85
CA VAL A 91 16.59 13.76 11.38
C VAL A 91 16.93 12.40 10.78
N GLU A 92 17.80 11.60 11.41
CA GLU A 92 18.07 10.24 10.92
C GLU A 92 16.83 9.35 11.00
N VAL A 93 16.00 9.49 12.04
CA VAL A 93 14.72 8.77 12.14
C VAL A 93 13.76 9.18 11.02
N VAL A 94 13.80 10.45 10.60
CA VAL A 94 13.03 10.95 9.45
C VAL A 94 13.56 10.33 8.15
N ARG A 95 14.89 10.27 7.95
CA ARG A 95 15.50 9.63 6.76
C ARG A 95 15.15 8.16 6.68
N GLU A 96 15.30 7.41 7.77
CA GLU A 96 14.95 5.98 7.83
C GLU A 96 13.48 5.72 7.51
N ALA A 97 12.57 6.59 8.00
CA ALA A 97 11.15 6.50 7.65
C ALA A 97 10.93 6.76 6.16
N CYS A 98 11.57 7.80 5.58
CA CYS A 98 11.50 8.13 4.17
C CYS A 98 12.07 7.03 3.26
N ASP A 99 13.17 6.38 3.65
CA ASP A 99 13.79 5.27 2.89
C ASP A 99 12.80 4.16 2.57
N VAL A 100 11.94 3.81 3.53
CA VAL A 100 10.90 2.78 3.33
C VAL A 100 9.62 3.38 2.77
N ASN A 101 9.06 4.39 3.45
CA ASN A 101 7.69 4.86 3.21
C ASN A 101 7.55 5.66 1.91
N LEU A 102 8.63 6.33 1.48
CA LEU A 102 8.64 7.21 0.30
C LEU A 102 9.52 6.64 -0.80
N PHE A 103 10.84 6.55 -0.57
CA PHE A 103 11.77 6.11 -1.60
C PHE A 103 11.47 4.68 -2.01
N GLY A 104 11.29 3.78 -1.04
CA GLY A 104 10.88 2.39 -1.26
C GLY A 104 9.61 2.24 -2.07
N LEU A 105 8.60 3.06 -1.80
CA LEU A 105 7.36 3.13 -2.58
C LEU A 105 7.64 3.54 -4.03
N ILE A 106 8.35 4.66 -4.23
CA ILE A 106 8.65 5.22 -5.56
C ILE A 106 9.44 4.19 -6.39
N GLN A 107 10.50 3.61 -5.84
CA GLN A 107 11.31 2.64 -6.59
C GLN A 107 10.53 1.36 -6.89
N THR A 108 9.64 0.91 -6.01
CA THR A 108 8.81 -0.27 -6.25
C THR A 108 7.84 -0.01 -7.40
N CYS A 109 7.09 1.09 -7.34
CA CYS A 109 6.15 1.47 -8.39
C CYS A 109 6.85 1.67 -9.73
N THR A 110 7.93 2.45 -9.78
CA THR A 110 8.65 2.72 -11.04
C THR A 110 9.27 1.46 -11.65
N THR A 111 9.82 0.56 -10.83
CA THR A 111 10.44 -0.68 -11.31
C THR A 111 9.40 -1.69 -11.81
N LEU A 112 8.26 -1.82 -11.11
CA LEU A 112 7.21 -2.79 -11.46
C LEU A 112 6.21 -2.25 -12.48
N LEU A 113 6.26 -0.96 -12.84
CA LEU A 113 5.33 -0.33 -13.78
C LEU A 113 5.18 -1.07 -15.12
N PRO A 114 6.25 -1.59 -15.76
CA PRO A 114 6.10 -2.36 -17.00
C PRO A 114 5.21 -3.60 -16.85
N LEU A 115 5.27 -4.29 -15.71
CA LEU A 115 4.44 -5.48 -15.44
C LEU A 115 2.98 -5.11 -15.15
N LEU A 116 2.76 -3.96 -14.53
CA LEU A 116 1.41 -3.42 -14.32
C LEU A 116 0.77 -3.06 -15.66
N LEU A 117 1.48 -2.31 -16.49
CA LEU A 117 0.97 -1.85 -17.79
C LEU A 117 0.84 -2.97 -18.83
N ALA A 118 1.41 -4.15 -18.59
CA ALA A 118 1.19 -5.36 -19.38
C ALA A 118 -0.15 -6.05 -19.09
N SER A 119 -0.89 -5.63 -18.06
CA SER A 119 -2.21 -6.16 -17.74
C SER A 119 -3.22 -5.88 -18.86
N SER A 120 -4.15 -6.81 -19.06
CA SER A 120 -5.23 -6.68 -20.07
C SER A 120 -6.34 -5.69 -19.68
N SER A 121 -6.40 -5.34 -18.40
CA SER A 121 -7.30 -4.31 -17.85
C SER A 121 -6.49 -3.35 -16.98
N PRO A 122 -6.95 -2.08 -16.80
CA PRO A 122 -6.24 -1.13 -15.95
C PRO A 122 -5.91 -1.74 -14.58
N PRO A 123 -4.62 -1.90 -14.23
CA PRO A 123 -4.23 -2.49 -12.97
C PRO A 123 -4.47 -1.51 -11.83
N HIS A 124 -4.55 -2.04 -10.61
CA HIS A 124 -4.78 -1.25 -9.40
C HIS A 124 -3.48 -1.12 -8.61
N ILE A 125 -3.11 0.11 -8.25
CA ILE A 125 -1.99 0.41 -7.38
C ILE A 125 -2.56 0.99 -6.09
N LEU A 126 -2.50 0.23 -5.01
CA LEU A 126 -2.99 0.61 -3.69
C LEU A 126 -1.79 0.93 -2.80
N ASN A 127 -1.61 2.21 -2.48
CA ASN A 127 -0.56 2.68 -1.60
C ASN A 127 -1.10 2.78 -0.18
N ILE A 128 -0.59 1.95 0.74
CA ILE A 128 -1.04 1.97 2.12
C ILE A 128 -0.49 3.21 2.82
N SER A 129 -1.41 4.08 3.21
CA SER A 129 -1.16 5.33 3.91
C SER A 129 -1.76 5.28 5.33
N THR A 130 -1.89 6.43 5.96
CA THR A 130 -2.48 6.63 7.28
C THR A 130 -3.24 7.94 7.28
N ASP A 131 -4.32 8.02 8.03
CA ASP A 131 -5.03 9.25 8.37
C ASP A 131 -4.08 10.34 8.91
N MET A 132 -3.02 9.95 9.62
CA MET A 132 -1.96 10.88 10.07
C MET A 132 -1.14 11.51 8.93
N ALA A 133 -1.27 11.02 7.69
CA ALA A 133 -0.64 11.60 6.51
C ALA A 133 -1.50 12.68 5.85
N SER A 134 -2.74 12.88 6.34
CA SER A 134 -3.58 13.97 5.87
C SER A 134 -3.16 15.27 6.54
N ASN A 135 -2.69 16.23 5.74
CA ASN A 135 -2.38 17.55 6.28
C ASN A 135 -3.65 18.27 6.75
N THR A 136 -4.78 18.04 6.08
CA THR A 136 -6.07 18.62 6.46
C THR A 136 -6.55 18.09 7.82
N PHE A 137 -6.40 16.78 8.04
CA PHE A 137 -6.79 16.13 9.30
C PHE A 137 -5.84 16.54 10.44
N MET A 138 -4.53 16.50 10.20
CA MET A 138 -3.50 16.81 11.19
C MET A 138 -3.39 18.29 11.55
N ALA A 139 -3.89 19.20 10.70
CA ALA A 139 -3.95 20.63 11.01
C ALA A 139 -4.93 20.95 12.15
N ARG A 140 -5.83 20.02 12.52
CA ARG A 140 -6.76 20.21 13.62
C ARG A 140 -6.09 19.91 14.97
N PRO A 141 -6.17 20.82 15.97
CA PRO A 141 -5.48 20.64 17.25
C PRO A 141 -5.79 19.32 17.97
N GLU A 142 -7.02 18.84 17.89
CA GLU A 142 -7.49 17.60 18.51
C GLU A 142 -6.88 16.32 17.91
N ASN A 143 -6.35 16.40 16.69
CA ASN A 143 -5.75 15.27 15.97
C ASN A 143 -4.23 15.25 16.08
N ARG A 144 -3.63 16.15 16.88
CA ARG A 144 -2.19 16.26 16.99
C ARG A 144 -1.59 14.97 17.55
N MET A 145 -0.61 14.44 16.83
CA MET A 145 0.20 13.30 17.23
C MET A 145 1.68 13.63 17.02
N ASP A 146 2.50 13.45 18.06
CA ASP A 146 3.93 13.73 18.00
C ASP A 146 4.69 12.53 17.38
N VAL A 147 4.45 12.25 16.09
CA VAL A 147 5.11 11.17 15.32
C VAL A 147 5.64 11.70 13.98
N VAL A 148 6.44 12.78 14.05
CA VAL A 148 6.80 13.61 12.88
C VAL A 148 7.52 12.84 11.76
N ALA A 149 8.37 11.86 12.06
CA ALA A 149 9.01 11.08 10.99
C ALA A 149 7.98 10.25 10.19
N TYR A 150 6.99 9.67 10.88
CA TYR A 150 6.01 8.82 10.23
C TYR A 150 4.98 9.62 9.43
N ASN A 151 4.44 10.70 10.01
CA ASN A 151 3.43 11.52 9.33
C ASN A 151 4.00 12.21 8.08
N THR A 152 5.20 12.81 8.15
CA THR A 152 5.80 13.53 7.03
C THR A 152 6.20 12.59 5.90
N SER A 153 6.79 11.43 6.22
CA SER A 153 7.16 10.44 5.20
C SER A 153 5.94 9.87 4.47
N LYS A 154 4.81 9.64 5.16
CA LYS A 154 3.56 9.19 4.54
C LYS A 154 2.81 10.32 3.82
N ALA A 155 2.88 11.57 4.29
CA ALA A 155 2.34 12.72 3.57
C ALA A 155 3.07 12.96 2.23
N ALA A 156 4.40 12.77 2.21
CA ALA A 156 5.16 12.79 0.95
C ALA A 156 4.77 11.62 0.03
N ALA A 157 4.52 10.43 0.57
CA ALA A 157 4.02 9.28 -0.18
C ALA A 157 2.61 9.53 -0.78
N ASN A 158 1.77 10.28 -0.06
CA ASN A 158 0.49 10.76 -0.58
C ASN A 158 0.70 11.69 -1.79
N SER A 159 1.63 12.64 -1.72
CA SER A 159 1.97 13.50 -2.88
C SER A 159 2.44 12.70 -4.09
N TYR A 160 3.27 11.68 -3.90
CA TYR A 160 3.66 10.76 -4.98
C TYR A 160 2.46 10.02 -5.58
N THR A 161 1.53 9.56 -4.74
CA THR A 161 0.32 8.85 -5.18
C THR A 161 -0.55 9.74 -6.07
N ILE A 162 -0.72 11.01 -5.72
CA ILE A 162 -1.47 11.98 -6.52
C ILE A 162 -0.83 12.17 -7.90
N ALA A 163 0.49 12.36 -7.94
CA ALA A 163 1.23 12.54 -9.19
C ALA A 163 1.11 11.30 -10.10
N LEU A 164 1.35 10.11 -9.54
CA LEU A 164 1.28 8.85 -10.27
C LEU A 164 -0.14 8.59 -10.81
N ALA A 165 -1.18 8.89 -10.03
CA ALA A 165 -2.57 8.75 -10.46
C ALA A 165 -2.90 9.65 -11.66
N ALA A 166 -2.39 10.89 -11.66
CA ALA A 166 -2.60 11.84 -12.75
C ALA A 166 -1.89 11.36 -14.04
N GLU A 167 -0.63 10.91 -13.93
CA GLU A 167 0.15 10.43 -15.08
C GLU A 167 -0.40 9.13 -15.69
N LEU A 168 -0.93 8.24 -14.85
CA LEU A 168 -1.48 6.95 -15.28
C LEU A 168 -2.98 6.97 -15.55
N LYS A 169 -3.61 8.14 -15.62
CA LYS A 169 -5.04 8.27 -15.90
C LYS A 169 -5.43 7.51 -17.18
N GLY A 170 -6.42 6.61 -17.05
CA GLY A 170 -6.89 5.74 -18.13
C GLY A 170 -6.01 4.52 -18.42
N LYS A 171 -4.83 4.42 -17.79
CA LYS A 171 -3.92 3.26 -17.91
C LYS A 171 -3.89 2.41 -16.65
N ALA A 172 -3.98 3.01 -15.46
CA ALA A 172 -4.03 2.33 -14.17
C ALA A 172 -4.89 3.12 -13.17
N LEU A 173 -5.39 2.44 -12.14
CA LEU A 173 -6.09 3.04 -11.00
C LEU A 173 -5.13 3.13 -9.82
N VAL A 174 -4.86 4.33 -9.31
CA VAL A 174 -3.86 4.55 -8.26
C VAL A 174 -4.52 5.28 -7.10
N ASN A 175 -4.55 4.68 -5.91
CA ASN A 175 -5.21 5.26 -4.74
C ASN A 175 -4.37 5.07 -3.47
N ALA A 176 -4.49 6.01 -2.53
CA ALA A 176 -3.98 5.88 -1.18
C ALA A 176 -5.09 5.36 -0.25
N LEU A 177 -4.77 4.41 0.63
CA LEU A 177 -5.74 3.83 1.55
C LEU A 177 -5.20 3.83 2.97
N THR A 178 -5.98 4.32 3.94
CA THR A 178 -5.70 4.12 5.36
C THR A 178 -6.67 3.08 5.94
N PRO A 179 -6.18 1.94 6.47
CA PRO A 179 -7.03 1.00 7.19
C PRO A 179 -7.49 1.54 8.56
N GLY A 180 -6.93 2.67 8.99
CA GLY A 180 -7.09 3.26 10.32
C GLY A 180 -6.17 2.60 11.34
N PHE A 181 -6.51 2.75 12.62
CA PHE A 181 -5.75 2.15 13.70
C PHE A 181 -5.88 0.63 13.66
N THR A 182 -4.80 -0.06 13.26
CA THR A 182 -4.70 -1.51 13.20
C THR A 182 -3.66 -2.01 14.19
N THR A 183 -4.02 -2.99 15.02
CA THR A 183 -3.13 -3.58 16.02
C THR A 183 -2.08 -4.44 15.32
N THR A 184 -0.84 -3.93 15.20
CA THR A 184 0.22 -4.61 14.41
C THR A 184 1.60 -4.39 15.03
N LYS A 185 2.62 -5.09 14.51
CA LYS A 185 4.00 -4.84 14.91
C LYS A 185 4.45 -3.38 14.74
N LEU A 186 3.90 -2.63 13.78
CA LEU A 186 4.26 -1.22 13.53
C LEU A 186 4.03 -0.32 14.75
N ASN A 187 2.97 -0.58 15.51
CA ASN A 187 2.63 0.15 16.73
C ASN A 187 2.87 -0.68 18.00
N ASN A 188 3.74 -1.69 17.93
CA ASN A 188 4.03 -2.60 19.03
C ASN A 188 2.79 -3.32 19.59
N HIS A 189 1.85 -3.68 18.72
CA HIS A 189 0.57 -4.32 19.06
C HIS A 189 -0.25 -3.51 20.08
N HIS A 190 -0.26 -2.19 19.93
CA HIS A 190 -1.05 -1.32 20.80
C HIS A 190 -2.54 -1.72 20.75
N PRO A 191 -3.21 -1.95 21.90
CA PRO A 191 -4.59 -2.41 21.92
C PRO A 191 -5.57 -1.35 21.42
N GLY A 192 -6.77 -1.80 21.02
CA GLY A 192 -7.88 -0.94 20.60
C GLY A 192 -7.98 -0.68 19.09
N GLY A 193 -7.05 -1.21 18.30
CA GLY A 193 -7.11 -1.17 16.84
C GLY A 193 -7.77 -2.41 16.25
N LYS A 194 -8.18 -2.29 14.97
CA LYS A 194 -8.65 -3.41 14.14
C LYS A 194 -7.63 -4.53 14.08
N THR A 195 -8.08 -5.75 13.80
CA THR A 195 -7.20 -6.86 13.42
C THR A 195 -6.60 -6.63 12.02
N PRO A 196 -5.45 -7.25 11.69
CA PRO A 196 -4.93 -7.24 10.32
C PRO A 196 -5.93 -7.73 9.28
N GLU A 197 -6.77 -8.70 9.63
CA GLU A 197 -7.82 -9.27 8.79
C GLU A 197 -8.91 -8.22 8.49
N GLU A 198 -9.43 -7.56 9.52
CA GLU A 198 -10.41 -6.46 9.38
C GLU A 198 -9.84 -5.29 8.56
N ALA A 199 -8.57 -4.96 8.76
CA ALA A 199 -7.88 -3.93 7.97
C ALA A 199 -7.74 -4.33 6.49
N ALA A 200 -7.54 -5.62 6.21
CA ALA A 200 -7.40 -6.14 4.85
C ALA A 200 -8.71 -6.11 4.04
N GLU A 201 -9.88 -6.09 4.69
CA GLU A 201 -11.18 -6.02 4.01
C GLU A 201 -11.32 -4.76 3.14
N LEU A 202 -10.84 -3.62 3.64
CA LEU A 202 -10.82 -2.36 2.88
C LEU A 202 -9.97 -2.51 1.62
N LEU A 203 -8.79 -3.15 1.73
CA LEU A 203 -7.88 -3.36 0.62
C LEU A 203 -8.48 -4.30 -0.42
N ALA A 204 -9.11 -5.39 0.02
CA ALA A 204 -9.78 -6.33 -0.86
C ALA A 204 -10.92 -5.65 -1.65
N LYS A 205 -11.73 -4.81 -0.98
CA LYS A 205 -12.79 -4.04 -1.62
C LYS A 205 -12.25 -3.11 -2.71
N TRP A 206 -11.16 -2.39 -2.43
CA TRP A 206 -10.56 -1.44 -3.38
C TRP A 206 -9.71 -2.10 -4.48
N ALA A 207 -9.17 -3.29 -4.23
CA ALA A 207 -8.54 -4.10 -5.25
C ALA A 207 -9.53 -4.52 -6.35
N LEU A 208 -10.84 -4.56 -6.02
CA LEU A 208 -11.92 -4.92 -6.94
C LEU A 208 -12.71 -3.72 -7.46
N GLN A 209 -12.39 -2.50 -7.00
CA GLN A 209 -13.17 -1.30 -7.31
C GLN A 209 -12.85 -0.75 -8.70
N GLU A 210 -13.84 -0.67 -9.59
CA GLU A 210 -13.63 -0.09 -10.92
C GLU A 210 -13.71 1.47 -10.88
N GLU A 211 -13.03 2.10 -11.85
CA GLU A 211 -13.15 3.52 -12.25
C GLU A 211 -12.61 4.61 -11.31
N LYS A 212 -12.42 4.34 -10.01
CA LYS A 212 -11.95 5.35 -9.05
C LYS A 212 -10.42 5.39 -8.96
N THR A 213 -9.82 6.55 -9.19
CA THR A 213 -8.37 6.79 -9.12
C THR A 213 -8.07 8.19 -8.56
N GLY A 214 -6.90 8.36 -7.97
CA GLY A 214 -6.43 9.63 -7.42
C GLY A 214 -7.08 10.01 -6.09
N LEU A 215 -7.61 9.03 -5.35
CA LEU A 215 -8.30 9.25 -4.10
C LEU A 215 -7.44 8.83 -2.89
N PHE A 216 -7.68 9.48 -1.76
CA PHE A 216 -7.26 9.00 -0.46
C PHE A 216 -8.48 8.48 0.29
N ILE A 217 -8.43 7.24 0.77
CA ILE A 217 -9.60 6.54 1.31
C ILE A 217 -9.41 6.25 2.79
N GLY A 218 -10.42 6.65 3.56
CA GLY A 218 -10.48 6.54 5.00
C GLY A 218 -10.81 5.14 5.52
N PRO A 219 -10.74 4.95 6.85
CA PRO A 219 -10.96 3.65 7.49
C PRO A 219 -12.40 3.11 7.37
N ASP A 220 -13.35 3.97 7.01
CA ASP A 220 -14.75 3.68 6.74
C ASP A 220 -15.02 3.36 5.25
N GLY A 221 -13.99 3.45 4.40
CA GLY A 221 -14.06 3.23 2.97
C GLY A 221 -14.56 4.42 2.16
N ASN A 222 -14.75 5.58 2.79
CA ASN A 222 -15.11 6.83 2.12
C ASN A 222 -13.87 7.63 1.76
N GLU A 223 -14.03 8.64 0.91
CA GLU A 223 -12.95 9.57 0.60
C GLU A 223 -12.55 10.37 1.85
N PHE A 224 -11.25 10.46 2.07
CA PHE A 224 -10.60 11.15 3.17
C PHE A 224 -9.80 12.32 2.61
N PRO A 225 -9.75 13.47 3.29
CA PRO A 225 -8.97 14.59 2.80
C PRO A 225 -7.47 14.25 2.78
N TRP A 226 -6.76 14.78 1.77
CA TRP A 226 -5.30 14.71 1.72
C TRP A 226 -4.60 15.53 2.81
#